data_AF-A0A4R8SW87-F1
#
_entry.id   AF-A0A4R8SW87-F1
#
_cell.length_a   1.000
_cell.length_b   1.000
_cell.length_c   1.000
_cell.angle_alpha   90.00
_cell.angle_beta   90.00
_cell.angle_gamma   90.00
#
_symmetry.space_group_name_H-M   'P 1'
#
loop_
_entity.id
_entity.type
_entity.pdbx_description
1 polymer ?
#
loop_
_entity_poly.entity_id
_entity_poly.type
_entity_poly.pdbx_seq_one_letter_code
_entity_poly.pdbx_strand_id
1 'polypeptide(L)'
;MAGKDASQAIETYRADLRQAFKCLDVHTRVEFQAPDRGLGAMCSWIVAGSGRAEGIELPGGQGYVLEASQSLQIVACDPERYGGPVRLSTRRYDYSVSEPRVGEIWAMHWHPGTDQQIDYPHMHIRRLFERTHHLATSRLLVEHAIHWAIEGGAKSRYEREEWQSKLQATVLRHIGSSEWSVDPGAKA
;
A
#
# COMPACT_ATOMS: atom_id res chain seq x y z
N MET A 1 11.59 5.13 0.13
CA MET A 1 11.92 6.01 1.27
C MET A 1 13.08 5.49 2.07
N ALA A 2 14.25 6.13 1.93
CA ALA A 2 15.42 5.83 2.73
C ALA A 2 15.59 6.82 3.90
N GLY A 3 16.29 6.39 4.93
CA GLY A 3 16.70 7.18 6.08
C GLY A 3 18.15 6.86 6.46
N LYS A 4 18.73 7.70 7.32
CA LYS A 4 20.06 7.52 7.92
C LYS A 4 20.15 6.23 8.74
N ASP A 5 19.01 5.80 9.28
CA ASP A 5 18.83 4.56 10.02
C ASP A 5 17.40 4.02 9.81
N ALA A 6 17.12 2.84 10.39
CA ALA A 6 15.82 2.21 10.35
C ALA A 6 14.70 3.05 10.98
N SER A 7 14.99 3.78 12.06
CA SER A 7 14.00 4.61 12.74
C SER A 7 13.53 5.74 11.87
N GLN A 8 14.47 6.42 11.20
CA GLN A 8 14.15 7.48 10.27
C GLN A 8 13.39 6.92 9.05
N ALA A 9 13.83 5.79 8.48
CA ALA A 9 13.15 5.18 7.33
C ALA A 9 11.68 4.82 7.66
N ILE A 10 11.43 4.28 8.86
CA ILE A 10 10.08 3.95 9.36
C ILE A 10 9.24 5.21 9.53
N GLU A 11 9.74 6.23 10.22
CA GLU A 11 8.95 7.45 10.48
C GLU A 11 8.63 8.21 9.18
N THR A 12 9.59 8.27 8.26
CA THR A 12 9.40 8.86 6.95
C THR A 12 8.34 8.12 6.14
N TYR A 13 8.35 6.78 6.13
CA TYR A 13 7.32 5.98 5.47
C TYR A 13 5.94 6.14 6.13
N ARG A 14 5.86 6.17 7.47
CA ARG A 14 4.61 6.41 8.20
C ARG A 14 4.03 7.80 7.89
N ALA A 15 4.87 8.81 7.74
CA ALA A 15 4.43 10.15 7.36
C ALA A 15 3.79 10.16 5.97
N ASP A 16 4.38 9.46 5.00
CA ASP A 16 3.81 9.33 3.65
C ASP A 16 2.49 8.56 3.65
N LEU A 17 2.40 7.43 4.36
CA LEU A 17 1.13 6.71 4.53
C LEU A 17 0.02 7.61 5.10
N ARG A 18 0.33 8.35 6.17
CA ARG A 18 -0.61 9.30 6.76
C ARG A 18 -1.02 10.37 5.76
N GLN A 19 -0.10 10.83 4.93
CA GLN A 19 -0.39 11.83 3.91
C GLN A 19 -1.29 11.29 2.79
N ALA A 20 -1.08 10.04 2.37
CA ALA A 20 -1.94 9.37 1.41
C ALA A 20 -3.37 9.20 1.94
N PHE A 21 -3.53 8.60 3.14
CA PHE A 21 -4.84 8.36 3.74
C PHE A 21 -5.61 9.66 4.10
N LYS A 22 -4.91 10.77 4.35
CA LYS A 22 -5.54 12.09 4.53
C LYS A 22 -6.35 12.58 3.32
N CYS A 23 -6.15 11.98 2.14
CA CYS A 23 -6.94 12.32 0.96
C CYS A 23 -8.40 11.85 1.07
N LEU A 24 -8.71 10.90 1.95
CA LEU A 24 -10.07 10.47 2.25
C LEU A 24 -10.72 11.36 3.31
N ASP A 25 -12.01 11.68 3.16
CA ASP A 25 -12.78 12.47 4.13
C ASP A 25 -13.26 11.63 5.32
N VAL A 26 -12.37 10.80 5.86
CA VAL A 26 -12.63 9.91 7.00
C VAL A 26 -11.47 9.94 7.98
N HIS A 27 -11.76 9.66 9.24
CA HIS A 27 -10.71 9.39 10.21
C HIS A 27 -10.11 8.00 9.95
N THR A 28 -8.83 7.97 9.61
CA THR A 28 -8.07 6.75 9.38
C THR A 28 -7.02 6.56 10.48
N ARG A 29 -7.00 5.41 11.14
CA ARG A 29 -5.88 4.98 11.97
C ARG A 29 -5.04 3.98 11.18
N VAL A 30 -3.73 4.17 11.17
CA VAL A 30 -2.79 3.18 10.62
C VAL A 30 -2.05 2.56 11.80
N GLU A 31 -2.31 1.29 12.04
CA GLU A 31 -1.62 0.51 13.06
C GLU A 31 -0.35 -0.04 12.44
N PHE A 32 0.79 0.43 12.93
CA PHE A 32 2.10 0.08 12.39
C PHE A 32 2.89 -0.71 13.42
N GLN A 33 3.43 -1.86 13.03
CA GLN A 33 4.21 -2.75 13.86
C GLN A 33 5.63 -2.89 13.32
N ALA A 34 6.62 -2.64 14.18
CA ALA A 34 8.04 -2.84 13.92
C ALA A 34 8.73 -3.27 15.22
N PRO A 35 8.65 -4.57 15.58
CA PRO A 35 9.17 -5.07 16.85
C PRO A 35 10.71 -5.06 16.89
N ASP A 36 11.35 -5.14 15.72
CA ASP A 36 12.79 -5.05 15.54
C ASP A 36 13.11 -3.96 14.50
N ARG A 37 14.25 -3.29 14.68
CA ARG A 37 14.78 -2.23 13.81
C ARG A 37 16.09 -2.61 13.12
N GLY A 38 16.52 -3.87 13.23
CA GLY A 38 17.66 -4.41 12.49
C GLY A 38 17.42 -4.52 10.99
N LEU A 39 18.50 -4.57 10.22
CA LEU A 39 18.42 -4.93 8.80
C LEU A 39 17.86 -6.35 8.66
N GLY A 40 16.95 -6.54 7.70
CA GLY A 40 16.23 -7.80 7.50
C GLY A 40 14.98 -7.97 8.36
N ALA A 41 14.80 -7.13 9.39
CA ALA A 41 13.61 -7.17 10.24
C ALA A 41 12.34 -6.86 9.45
N MET A 42 11.25 -7.52 9.83
CA MET A 42 9.93 -7.33 9.24
C MET A 42 9.15 -6.22 9.96
N CYS A 43 8.43 -5.44 9.19
CA CYS A 43 7.43 -4.49 9.67
C CYS A 43 6.10 -4.76 8.99
N SER A 44 5.00 -4.34 9.59
CA SER A 44 3.69 -4.41 8.97
C SER A 44 2.85 -3.20 9.32
N TRP A 45 1.82 -2.96 8.51
CA TRP A 45 0.76 -2.06 8.88
C TRP A 45 -0.59 -2.53 8.36
N ILE A 46 -1.64 -2.09 9.04
CA ILE A 46 -3.03 -2.29 8.68
C ILE A 46 -3.81 -0.99 8.90
N VAL A 47 -4.77 -0.72 8.03
CA VAL A 47 -5.72 0.38 8.23
C VAL A 47 -6.84 -0.08 9.16
N ALA A 48 -7.13 0.73 10.17
CA ALA A 48 -8.20 0.52 11.12
C ALA A 48 -9.09 1.77 11.20
N GLY A 49 -10.40 1.57 11.14
CA GLY A 49 -11.41 2.60 11.29
C GLY A 49 -12.05 2.64 12.67
N SER A 50 -12.82 3.70 12.94
CA SER A 50 -13.60 3.82 14.17
C SER A 50 -14.56 2.65 14.33
N GLY A 51 -14.29 1.77 15.30
CA GLY A 51 -15.15 0.63 15.63
C GLY A 51 -14.88 -0.65 14.84
N ARG A 52 -13.86 -0.71 13.98
CA ARG A 52 -13.45 -1.94 13.27
C ARG A 52 -12.01 -2.31 13.62
N ALA A 53 -11.77 -3.62 13.72
CA ALA A 53 -10.41 -4.15 13.85
C ALA A 53 -9.62 -4.01 12.54
N GLU A 54 -10.32 -4.04 11.40
CA GLU A 54 -9.75 -3.91 10.07
C GLU A 54 -10.68 -3.11 9.14
N GLY A 55 -10.05 -2.28 8.32
CA GLY A 55 -10.71 -1.49 7.29
C GLY A 55 -11.36 -0.20 7.80
N ILE A 56 -11.70 0.65 6.85
CA ILE A 56 -12.41 1.91 7.06
C ILE A 56 -13.65 1.95 6.18
N GLU A 57 -14.75 2.44 6.71
CA GLU A 57 -15.91 2.77 5.87
C GLU A 57 -15.59 4.03 5.07
N LEU A 58 -15.78 3.96 3.75
CA LEU A 58 -15.53 5.04 2.81
C LEU A 58 -16.74 5.98 2.81
N PRO A 59 -16.61 7.24 3.25
CA PRO A 59 -17.71 8.20 3.18
C PRO A 59 -18.11 8.40 1.73
N GLY A 60 -19.40 8.65 1.46
CA GLY A 60 -19.91 8.78 0.10
C GLY A 60 -20.10 7.44 -0.63
N GLY A 61 -19.39 6.38 -0.22
CA GLY A 61 -19.69 5.00 -0.60
C GLY A 61 -20.90 4.50 0.17
N GLN A 62 -21.80 3.76 -0.47
CA GLN A 62 -23.01 3.21 0.14
C GLN A 62 -22.69 2.06 1.12
N GLY A 63 -21.96 2.36 2.19
CA GLY A 63 -21.39 1.41 3.15
C GLY A 63 -20.14 0.69 2.65
N TYR A 64 -19.43 1.26 1.67
CA TYR A 64 -18.24 0.63 1.09
C TYR A 64 -17.11 0.62 2.12
N VAL A 65 -16.32 -0.45 2.13
CA VAL A 65 -15.22 -0.62 3.08
C VAL A 65 -13.92 -0.77 2.31
N LEU A 66 -12.93 0.07 2.63
CA LEU A 66 -11.55 -0.12 2.20
C LEU A 66 -10.79 -0.88 3.28
N GLU A 67 -10.29 -2.06 2.93
CA GLU A 67 -9.33 -2.82 3.72
C GLU A 67 -7.95 -2.66 3.07
N ALA A 68 -6.93 -2.44 3.89
CA ALA A 68 -5.59 -2.20 3.41
C ALA A 68 -4.55 -2.64 4.45
N SER A 69 -3.63 -3.49 4.01
CA SER A 69 -2.49 -3.93 4.81
C SER A 69 -1.25 -4.13 3.97
N GLN A 70 -0.09 -4.11 4.62
CA GLN A 70 1.20 -4.33 3.96
C GLN A 70 2.20 -4.95 4.92
N SER A 71 3.05 -5.82 4.38
CA SER A 71 4.28 -6.28 5.04
C SER A 71 5.50 -5.71 4.33
N LEU A 72 6.45 -5.26 5.13
CA LEU A 72 7.65 -4.54 4.72
C LEU A 72 8.87 -5.21 5.35
N GLN A 73 10.03 -5.01 4.75
CA GLN A 73 11.31 -5.40 5.33
C GLN A 73 12.25 -4.20 5.35
N ILE A 74 13.00 -4.05 6.45
CA ILE A 74 14.08 -3.09 6.55
C ILE A 74 15.26 -3.61 5.74
N VAL A 75 15.74 -2.86 4.75
CA VAL A 75 16.83 -3.28 3.87
C VAL A 75 17.89 -2.19 3.75
N ALA A 76 19.13 -2.60 3.54
CA ALA A 76 20.18 -1.68 3.12
C ALA A 76 19.89 -1.21 1.68
N CYS A 77 20.31 0.01 1.36
CA CYS A 77 20.25 0.54 0.02
C CYS A 77 21.41 1.52 -0.23
N ASP A 78 21.68 1.78 -1.51
CA ASP A 78 22.66 2.76 -1.94
C ASP A 78 22.24 4.19 -1.52
N PRO A 79 22.99 4.87 -0.64
CA PRO A 79 22.69 6.23 -0.20
C PRO A 79 22.68 7.26 -1.33
N GLU A 80 23.51 7.10 -2.36
CA GLU A 80 23.59 8.05 -3.48
C GLU A 80 22.31 8.00 -4.32
N ARG A 81 21.79 6.78 -4.52
CA ARG A 81 20.55 6.56 -5.27
C ARG A 81 19.28 6.89 -4.49
N TYR A 82 19.23 6.57 -3.19
CA TYR A 82 17.98 6.62 -2.41
C TYR A 82 17.95 7.73 -1.35
N GLY A 83 19.05 8.47 -1.14
CA GLY A 83 19.15 9.54 -0.14
C GLY A 83 19.38 9.06 1.30
N GLY A 84 19.68 7.77 1.49
CA GLY A 84 20.00 7.19 2.79
C GLY A 84 20.39 5.71 2.69
N PRO A 85 21.13 5.17 3.68
CA PRO A 85 21.61 3.79 3.68
C PRO A 85 20.55 2.72 4.00
N VAL A 86 19.41 3.10 4.55
CA VAL A 86 18.37 2.15 5.00
C VAL A 86 17.02 2.54 4.44
N ARG A 87 16.26 1.59 3.87
CA ARG A 87 14.88 1.81 3.39
C ARG A 87 13.94 0.68 3.80
N LEU A 88 12.64 0.92 3.64
CA LEU A 88 11.64 -0.14 3.69
C LEU A 88 11.39 -0.69 2.27
N SER A 89 11.25 -2.01 2.17
CA SER A 89 10.90 -2.71 0.94
C SER A 89 9.63 -3.52 1.13
N THR A 90 8.65 -3.36 0.23
CA THR A 90 7.44 -4.16 0.24
C THR A 90 7.74 -5.64 0.02
N ARG A 91 7.12 -6.49 0.83
CA ARG A 91 7.17 -7.96 0.72
C ARG A 91 5.80 -8.57 0.47
N ARG A 92 4.74 -7.92 0.96
CA ARG A 92 3.36 -8.29 0.71
C ARG A 92 2.46 -7.06 0.79
N TYR A 93 1.38 -7.04 0.02
CA TYR A 93 0.27 -6.12 0.25
C TYR A 93 -1.07 -6.77 -0.05
N ASP A 94 -2.11 -6.22 0.58
CA ASP A 94 -3.49 -6.57 0.39
C ASP A 94 -4.32 -5.29 0.51
N TYR A 95 -4.92 -4.85 -0.60
CA TYR A 95 -5.79 -3.67 -0.65
C TYR A 95 -7.09 -4.06 -1.33
N SER A 96 -8.24 -3.84 -0.71
CA SER A 96 -9.53 -4.22 -1.30
C SER A 96 -10.60 -3.20 -0.97
N VAL A 97 -11.58 -3.07 -1.87
CA VAL A 97 -12.83 -2.39 -1.56
C VAL A 97 -13.98 -3.37 -1.67
N SER A 98 -14.81 -3.42 -0.64
CA SER A 98 -16.03 -4.22 -0.61
C SER A 98 -17.28 -3.35 -0.48
N GLU A 99 -18.39 -3.87 -1.01
CA GLU A 99 -19.72 -3.27 -0.93
C GLU A 99 -20.66 -4.17 -0.11
N PRO A 100 -21.56 -3.59 0.70
CA PRO A 100 -22.56 -4.37 1.43
C PRO A 100 -23.36 -5.25 0.47
N ARG A 101 -23.56 -6.53 0.84
CA ARG A 101 -24.34 -7.54 0.11
C ARG A 101 -23.74 -8.02 -1.23
N VAL A 102 -22.81 -7.27 -1.82
CA VAL A 102 -22.09 -7.68 -3.05
C VAL A 102 -20.76 -8.35 -2.70
N GLY A 103 -20.11 -7.91 -1.62
CA GLY A 103 -18.78 -8.35 -1.22
C GLY A 103 -17.69 -7.53 -1.90
N GLU A 104 -16.49 -8.11 -2.03
CA GLU A 104 -15.35 -7.46 -2.68
C GLU A 104 -15.71 -7.01 -4.11
N ILE A 105 -15.49 -5.73 -4.44
CA ILE A 105 -15.65 -5.17 -5.78
C ILE A 105 -14.36 -5.36 -6.56
N TRP A 106 -13.25 -4.96 -5.93
CA TRP A 106 -11.91 -5.16 -6.44
C TRP A 106 -10.94 -5.39 -5.29
N ALA A 107 -9.84 -6.06 -5.62
CA ALA A 107 -8.69 -6.16 -4.73
C ALA A 107 -7.38 -6.13 -5.51
N MET A 108 -6.35 -5.62 -4.87
CA MET A 108 -4.97 -5.54 -5.33
C MET A 108 -4.12 -6.33 -4.35
N HIS A 109 -3.51 -7.41 -4.81
CA HIS A 109 -2.77 -8.33 -3.96
C HIS A 109 -1.36 -8.54 -4.48
N TRP A 110 -0.45 -8.76 -3.53
CA TRP A 110 0.81 -9.42 -3.79
C TRP A 110 1.26 -10.11 -2.52
N HIS A 111 1.26 -11.44 -2.50
CA HIS A 111 1.61 -12.25 -1.33
C HIS A 111 2.45 -13.46 -1.76
N PRO A 112 3.72 -13.25 -2.16
CA PRO A 112 4.57 -14.33 -2.61
C PRO A 112 4.84 -15.35 -1.49
N GLY A 113 5.00 -16.62 -1.86
CA GLY A 113 5.30 -17.70 -0.91
C GLY A 113 4.11 -18.20 -0.09
N THR A 114 2.88 -17.85 -0.47
CA THR A 114 1.67 -18.52 0.04
C THR A 114 1.36 -19.77 -0.78
N ASP A 115 0.57 -20.69 -0.22
CA ASP A 115 0.22 -21.99 -0.82
C ASP A 115 -0.55 -21.90 -2.16
N GLN A 116 -0.88 -20.70 -2.64
CA GLN A 116 -1.82 -20.48 -3.75
C GLN A 116 -1.18 -20.43 -5.15
N GLN A 117 0.09 -20.81 -5.34
CA GLN A 117 0.80 -20.77 -6.65
C GLN A 117 0.87 -19.39 -7.35
N ILE A 118 0.32 -18.32 -6.77
CA ILE A 118 0.37 -16.96 -7.33
C ILE A 118 1.39 -16.14 -6.54
N ASP A 119 2.57 -15.93 -7.12
CA ASP A 119 3.69 -15.20 -6.53
C ASP A 119 3.92 -13.80 -7.13
N TYR A 120 3.16 -13.46 -8.18
CA TYR A 120 3.21 -12.17 -8.85
C TYR A 120 2.12 -11.21 -8.34
N PRO A 121 2.36 -9.88 -8.41
CA PRO A 121 1.34 -8.88 -8.14
C PRO A 121 0.15 -9.04 -9.08
N HIS A 122 -1.05 -9.01 -8.52
CA HIS A 122 -2.27 -9.21 -9.31
C HIS A 122 -3.44 -8.44 -8.73
N MET A 123 -4.52 -8.41 -9.48
CA MET A 123 -5.78 -7.81 -9.06
C MET A 123 -6.97 -8.73 -9.34
N HIS A 124 -8.02 -8.52 -8.57
CA HIS A 124 -9.35 -9.06 -8.81
C HIS A 124 -10.32 -7.93 -9.14
N ILE A 125 -11.18 -8.13 -10.13
CA ILE A 125 -12.33 -7.25 -10.43
C ILE A 125 -13.58 -8.11 -10.44
N ARG A 126 -14.22 -8.25 -9.27
CA ARG A 126 -15.26 -9.28 -9.05
C ARG A 126 -16.55 -9.02 -9.82
N ARG A 127 -16.75 -7.80 -10.32
CA ARG A 127 -17.89 -7.46 -11.20
C ARG A 127 -17.69 -7.93 -12.64
N LEU A 128 -16.45 -8.22 -13.05
CA LEU A 128 -16.12 -8.59 -14.43
C LEU A 128 -15.65 -10.04 -14.55
N PHE A 129 -15.01 -10.58 -13.52
CA PHE A 129 -14.39 -11.90 -13.54
C PHE A 129 -14.72 -12.70 -12.29
N GLU A 130 -14.62 -14.03 -12.42
CA GLU A 130 -14.84 -14.93 -11.28
C GLU A 130 -13.75 -14.76 -10.21
N ARG A 131 -14.02 -15.33 -9.03
CA ARG A 131 -13.14 -15.11 -7.89
C ARG A 131 -11.73 -15.69 -8.03
N THR A 132 -11.56 -16.67 -8.89
CA THR A 132 -10.31 -17.38 -9.15
C THR A 132 -9.43 -16.70 -10.19
N HIS A 133 -9.92 -15.66 -10.86
CA HIS A 133 -9.15 -14.95 -11.88
C HIS A 133 -8.20 -13.94 -11.25
N HIS A 134 -6.91 -14.11 -11.54
CA HIS A 134 -5.84 -13.23 -11.11
C HIS A 134 -5.35 -12.45 -12.33
N LEU A 135 -5.67 -11.16 -12.40
CA LEU A 135 -5.17 -10.31 -13.48
C LEU A 135 -3.78 -9.81 -13.09
N ALA A 136 -2.75 -10.24 -13.81
CA ALA A 136 -1.38 -9.83 -13.50
C ALA A 136 -1.20 -8.31 -13.62
N THR A 137 -0.49 -7.72 -12.65
CA THR A 137 -0.18 -6.30 -12.61
C THR A 137 1.29 -6.06 -12.30
N SER A 138 1.77 -4.82 -12.47
CA SER A 138 2.94 -4.36 -11.73
C SER A 138 2.61 -4.27 -10.22
N ARG A 139 3.62 -4.01 -9.38
CA ARG A 139 3.36 -3.72 -7.97
C ARG A 139 2.52 -2.45 -7.85
N LEU A 140 1.37 -2.59 -7.20
CA LEU A 140 0.52 -1.47 -6.83
C LEU A 140 0.86 -1.00 -5.42
N LEU A 141 0.45 0.22 -5.13
CA LEU A 141 0.70 0.91 -3.87
C LEU A 141 -0.65 1.28 -3.26
N VAL A 142 -0.68 1.51 -1.95
CA VAL A 142 -1.92 1.94 -1.27
C VAL A 142 -2.47 3.23 -1.84
N GLU A 143 -1.63 4.11 -2.38
CA GLU A 143 -2.07 5.31 -3.10
C GLU A 143 -2.97 5.00 -4.30
N HIS A 144 -2.67 3.94 -5.05
CA HIS A 144 -3.50 3.50 -6.16
C HIS A 144 -4.86 3.00 -5.67
N ALA A 145 -4.88 2.26 -4.56
CA ALA A 145 -6.11 1.82 -3.91
C ALA A 145 -6.96 3.01 -3.43
N ILE A 146 -6.34 4.04 -2.83
CA ILE A 146 -7.03 5.26 -2.39
C ILE A 146 -7.57 6.04 -3.59
N HIS A 147 -6.78 6.18 -4.66
CA HIS A 147 -7.21 6.81 -5.90
C HIS A 147 -8.47 6.10 -6.44
N TRP A 148 -8.43 4.78 -6.55
CA TRP A 148 -9.54 3.99 -7.07
C TRP A 148 -10.77 4.03 -6.16
N ALA A 149 -10.58 4.10 -4.84
CA ALA A 149 -11.69 4.31 -3.91
C ALA A 149 -12.39 5.65 -4.15
N ILE A 150 -11.63 6.74 -4.34
CA ILE A 150 -12.18 8.08 -4.61
C ILE A 150 -12.90 8.12 -5.96
N GLU A 151 -12.26 7.65 -7.03
CA GLU A 151 -12.89 7.57 -8.37
C GLU A 151 -14.09 6.61 -8.37
N GLY A 152 -14.11 5.62 -7.46
CA GLY A 152 -15.22 4.72 -7.21
C GLY A 152 -16.36 5.30 -6.35
N GLY A 153 -16.27 6.58 -5.97
CA GLY A 153 -17.33 7.31 -5.25
C GLY A 153 -17.05 7.59 -3.78
N ALA A 154 -15.88 7.21 -3.24
CA ALA A 154 -15.49 7.65 -1.92
C ALA A 154 -15.27 9.16 -1.90
N LYS A 155 -15.73 9.82 -0.84
CA LYS A 155 -15.59 11.25 -0.64
C LYS A 155 -14.14 11.60 -0.32
N SER A 156 -13.53 12.43 -1.15
CA SER A 156 -12.22 13.00 -0.89
C SER A 156 -12.32 14.17 0.08
N ARG A 157 -11.24 14.38 0.84
CA ARG A 157 -11.09 15.56 1.72
C ARG A 157 -10.74 16.83 0.94
N TYR A 158 -10.03 16.66 -0.17
CA TYR A 158 -9.54 17.74 -1.02
C TYR A 158 -10.24 17.71 -2.36
N GLU A 159 -10.15 18.82 -3.09
CA GLU A 159 -10.56 18.92 -4.49
C GLU A 159 -9.70 18.02 -5.40
N ARG A 160 -10.21 17.73 -6.60
CA ARG A 160 -9.63 16.72 -7.50
C ARG A 160 -8.14 16.87 -7.74
N GLU A 161 -7.74 18.06 -8.19
CA GLU A 161 -6.36 18.36 -8.53
C GLU A 161 -5.44 18.23 -7.30
N GLU A 162 -5.94 18.63 -6.13
CA GLU A 162 -5.17 18.61 -4.89
C GLU A 162 -4.95 17.18 -4.38
N TRP A 163 -5.98 16.33 -4.31
CA TRP A 163 -5.77 14.96 -3.83
C TRP A 163 -4.93 14.16 -4.83
N GLN A 164 -5.11 14.35 -6.13
CA GLN A 164 -4.31 13.67 -7.16
C GLN A 164 -2.83 14.04 -7.02
N SER A 165 -2.52 15.33 -6.86
CA SER A 165 -1.15 15.80 -6.65
C SER A 165 -0.53 15.23 -5.38
N LYS A 166 -1.28 15.20 -4.26
CA LYS A 166 -0.79 14.62 -2.98
C LYS A 166 -0.50 13.13 -3.10
N LEU A 167 -1.40 12.35 -3.70
CA LEU A 167 -1.18 10.92 -3.94
C LEU A 167 0.00 10.68 -4.88
N GLN A 168 0.10 11.45 -5.98
CA GLN A 168 1.22 11.33 -6.91
C GLN A 168 2.57 11.63 -6.22
N ALA A 169 2.60 12.63 -5.35
CA ALA A 169 3.80 12.97 -4.59
C ALA A 169 4.23 11.84 -3.65
N THR A 170 3.30 11.15 -2.97
CA THR A 170 3.63 9.98 -2.13
C THR A 170 4.01 8.77 -2.98
N VAL A 171 3.35 8.54 -4.12
CA VAL A 171 3.73 7.51 -5.11
C VAL A 171 5.19 7.67 -5.53
N LEU A 172 5.60 8.86 -5.97
CA LEU A 172 6.98 9.11 -6.41
C LEU A 172 8.01 8.83 -5.31
N ARG A 173 7.67 9.08 -4.04
CA ARG A 173 8.52 8.80 -2.88
C ARG A 173 8.57 7.31 -2.50
N HIS A 174 7.47 6.60 -2.67
CA HIS A 174 7.39 5.15 -2.47
C HIS A 174 8.06 4.36 -3.60
N ILE A 175 7.96 4.82 -4.84
CA ILE A 175 8.62 4.23 -6.02
C ILE A 175 10.11 4.57 -6.06
N GLY A 176 10.49 5.76 -5.57
CA GLY A 176 11.85 6.32 -5.45
C GLY A 176 12.95 5.52 -6.15
N SER A 177 13.12 5.71 -7.46
CA SER A 177 14.09 5.05 -8.36
C SER A 177 13.87 3.54 -8.62
N SER A 178 12.67 3.15 -9.05
CA SER A 178 12.41 1.77 -9.50
C SER A 178 13.08 1.49 -10.85
N GLU A 179 14.30 0.95 -10.84
CA GLU A 179 14.73 0.03 -11.88
C GLU A 179 14.66 -1.38 -11.30
N TRP A 180 14.11 -2.27 -12.11
CA TRP A 180 13.89 -3.67 -11.79
C TRP A 180 15.22 -4.38 -11.58
N SER A 181 15.43 -5.01 -10.40
CA SER A 181 16.34 -6.14 -10.32
C SER A 181 15.48 -7.40 -10.34
N VAL A 182 15.48 -8.07 -11.48
CA VAL A 182 15.25 -9.51 -11.51
C VAL A 182 16.63 -10.09 -11.19
N ASP A 183 16.75 -10.72 -10.02
CA ASP A 183 17.95 -11.42 -9.52
C ASP A 183 18.92 -10.61 -8.62
N PRO A 184 19.10 -10.99 -7.34
CA PRO A 184 20.19 -10.49 -6.49
C PRO A 184 21.58 -11.08 -6.82
N GLY A 185 21.69 -11.98 -7.82
CA GLY A 185 22.94 -12.62 -8.23
C GLY A 185 23.64 -12.06 -9.47
N ALA A 186 23.02 -11.14 -10.22
CA ALA A 186 23.64 -10.58 -11.42
C ALA A 186 24.69 -9.52 -11.03
N LYS A 187 25.96 -9.91 -11.04
CA LYS A 187 27.08 -8.96 -10.99
C LYS A 187 27.03 -8.06 -12.23
N ALA A 188 27.18 -6.76 -12.01
CA ALA A 188 27.52 -5.79 -13.04
C ALA A 188 28.88 -6.13 -13.69
#